data_AF-A0A378IK42-F1
#
_entry.id   AF-A0A378IK42-F1
#
_cell.length_a   1.000
_cell.length_b   1.000
_cell.length_c   1.000
_cell.angle_alpha   90.00
_cell.angle_beta   90.00
_cell.angle_gamma   90.00
#
_symmetry.space_group_name_H-M   'P 1'
#
loop_
_entity.id
_entity.type
_entity.pdbx_description
1 polymer ?
#
loop_
_entity_poly.entity_id
_entity_poly.type
_entity_poly.pdbx_seq_one_letter_code
_entity_poly.pdbx_strand_id
1 'polypeptide(L)'
;MSVNRPLFFENTIISNIEKHEADIGIASITITLDRSQRINFSISYLPSDVQYLALKKWATVPFSEDVFDGKKIGIQVGTIFDRILKTQVFLMLKL
;
A
#
# COMPACT_ATOMS: atom_id res chain seq x y z
N MET A 1 -14.58 -17.25 20.14
CA MET A 1 -13.11 -17.18 20.29
C MET A 1 -12.61 -16.01 19.45
N SER A 2 -12.07 -14.96 20.08
CA SER A 2 -11.48 -13.82 19.35
C SER A 2 -10.05 -14.20 18.94
N VAL A 3 -9.84 -14.40 17.65
CA VAL A 3 -8.51 -14.70 17.11
C VAL A 3 -7.75 -13.37 17.00
N ASN A 4 -6.77 -13.18 17.88
CA ASN A 4 -5.86 -12.04 17.85
C ASN A 4 -4.87 -12.18 16.68
N ARG A 5 -5.34 -11.91 15.45
CA ARG A 5 -4.51 -11.86 14.25
C ARG A 5 -4.09 -10.40 14.01
N PRO A 6 -2.79 -10.11 13.78
CA PRO A 6 -2.38 -8.76 13.42
C PRO A 6 -3.10 -8.34 12.13
N LEU A 7 -3.85 -7.24 12.22
CA LEU A 7 -4.71 -6.72 11.15
C LEU A 7 -3.87 -6.00 10.10
N PHE A 8 -3.17 -6.76 9.26
CA PHE A 8 -2.54 -6.23 8.05
C PHE A 8 -3.55 -6.23 6.91
N PHE A 9 -3.56 -5.17 6.08
CA PHE A 9 -4.57 -4.96 5.03
C PHE A 9 -4.77 -6.19 4.12
N GLU A 10 -3.68 -6.82 3.69
CA GLU A 10 -3.71 -7.99 2.82
C GLU A 10 -4.39 -9.19 3.50
N ASN A 11 -4.11 -9.39 4.79
CA ASN A 11 -4.58 -10.53 5.57
C ASN A 11 -6.02 -10.37 6.09
N THR A 12 -6.64 -9.20 5.89
CA THR A 12 -8.01 -8.93 6.37
C THR A 12 -9.02 -8.91 5.24
N ILE A 13 -8.68 -8.38 4.06
CA ILE A 13 -9.66 -8.25 2.98
C ILE A 13 -9.43 -9.31 1.91
N ILE A 14 -8.24 -9.32 1.31
CA ILE A 14 -7.93 -10.22 0.19
C ILE A 14 -8.00 -11.67 0.63
N SER A 15 -7.33 -12.02 1.74
CA SER A 15 -7.34 -13.39 2.26
C SER A 15 -8.72 -13.88 2.73
N ASN A 16 -9.60 -13.00 3.19
CA ASN A 16 -10.94 -13.41 3.62
C ASN A 16 -11.83 -13.69 2.40
N ILE A 17 -11.70 -12.91 1.32
CA ILE A 17 -12.40 -13.18 0.06
C ILE A 17 -11.92 -14.50 -0.54
N GLU A 18 -10.61 -14.75 -0.57
CA GLU A 18 -10.03 -16.01 -1.07
C GLU A 18 -10.50 -17.24 -0.32
N LYS A 19 -10.75 -17.11 0.98
CA LYS A 19 -11.24 -18.19 1.84
C LYS A 19 -12.76 -18.30 1.86
N HIS A 20 -13.46 -17.47 1.08
CA HIS A 20 -14.92 -17.37 1.10
C HIS A 20 -15.48 -17.00 2.49
N GLU A 21 -14.69 -16.30 3.31
CA GLU A 21 -15.12 -15.73 4.60
C GLU A 21 -15.77 -14.34 4.43
N ALA A 22 -15.66 -13.75 3.24
CA ALA A 22 -16.32 -12.51 2.84
C ALA A 22 -16.66 -12.54 1.33
N ASP A 23 -17.77 -11.91 0.94
CA ASP A 23 -18.21 -11.90 -0.47
C ASP A 23 -17.58 -10.75 -1.27
N ILE A 24 -17.41 -9.57 -0.65
CA ILE A 24 -16.95 -8.34 -1.31
C ILE A 24 -16.05 -7.54 -0.37
N GLY A 25 -14.99 -6.93 -0.90
CA GLY A 25 -14.13 -5.97 -0.19
C GLY A 25 -14.08 -4.61 -0.88
N ILE A 26 -14.32 -3.52 -0.14
CA ILE A 26 -14.27 -2.14 -0.63
C ILE A 26 -13.39 -1.32 0.31
N ALA A 27 -12.15 -1.04 -0.10
CA ALA A 27 -11.16 -0.36 0.76
C ALA A 27 -10.04 0.36 -0.02
N SER A 28 -10.38 0.98 -1.16
CA SER A 28 -9.39 1.62 -2.05
C SER A 28 -8.24 0.68 -2.41
N ILE A 29 -8.59 -0.57 -2.73
CA ILE A 29 -7.65 -1.65 -3.01
C ILE A 29 -7.03 -1.41 -4.38
N THR A 30 -5.71 -1.18 -4.44
CA THR A 30 -5.03 -1.10 -5.73
C THR A 30 -5.05 -2.46 -6.43
N ILE A 31 -5.55 -2.48 -7.66
CA ILE A 31 -5.55 -3.64 -8.55
C ILE A 31 -4.10 -3.89 -8.99
N THR A 32 -3.59 -5.10 -8.75
CA THR A 32 -2.26 -5.53 -9.17
C THR A 32 -2.35 -6.90 -9.83
N LEU A 33 -1.39 -7.25 -10.69
CA LEU A 33 -1.36 -8.54 -11.37
C LEU A 33 -1.42 -9.72 -10.37
N ASP A 34 -0.63 -9.64 -9.30
CA ASP A 34 -0.59 -10.67 -8.24
C ASP A 34 -1.96 -10.85 -7.55
N ARG A 35 -2.65 -9.76 -7.22
CA ARG A 35 -3.98 -9.83 -6.61
C ARG A 35 -5.03 -10.33 -7.59
N SER A 36 -4.95 -9.93 -8.86
CA SER A 36 -5.88 -10.36 -9.91
C SER A 36 -5.77 -11.84 -10.25
N GLN A 37 -4.65 -12.50 -9.93
CA GLN A 37 -4.51 -13.95 -10.04
C GLN A 37 -5.24 -14.71 -8.91
N ARG A 38 -5.56 -14.03 -7.81
CA ARG A 38 -6.10 -14.65 -6.60
C ARG A 38 -7.58 -14.32 -6.37
N ILE A 39 -8.03 -13.13 -6.77
CA ILE A 39 -9.43 -12.68 -6.68
C ILE A 39 -9.86 -11.88 -7.91
N ASN A 40 -11.18 -11.79 -8.15
CA ASN A 40 -11.75 -10.93 -9.18
C ASN A 40 -11.92 -9.49 -8.68
N PHE A 41 -11.77 -8.52 -9.58
CA PHE A 41 -12.02 -7.11 -9.32
C PHE A 41 -13.16 -6.59 -10.20
N SER A 42 -13.90 -5.60 -9.69
CA SER A 42 -14.81 -4.81 -10.51
C SER A 42 -14.03 -3.87 -11.45
N ILE A 43 -14.77 -3.09 -12.24
CA ILE A 43 -14.20 -1.91 -12.88
C ILE A 43 -13.63 -0.95 -11.81
N SER A 44 -12.52 -0.29 -12.14
CA SER A 44 -11.90 0.70 -11.25
C SER A 44 -12.84 1.89 -11.04
N TYR A 45 -12.99 2.32 -9.79
CA TYR A 45 -13.90 3.40 -9.40
C TYR A 45 -13.20 4.59 -8.75
N LEU A 46 -11.90 4.50 -8.47
CA LEU A 46 -11.12 5.56 -7.84
C LEU A 46 -9.68 5.57 -8.39
N PRO A 47 -9.36 6.46 -9.35
CA PRO A 47 -7.97 6.71 -9.73
C PRO A 47 -7.23 7.35 -8.54
N SER A 48 -6.01 6.90 -8.27
CA SER A 48 -5.19 7.41 -7.16
C SER A 48 -3.72 7.37 -7.51
N ASP A 49 -3.03 8.44 -7.12
CA ASP A 49 -1.56 8.54 -7.13
C ASP A 49 -0.99 8.23 -5.74
N VAL A 50 0.31 7.94 -5.69
CA VAL A 50 1.06 7.83 -4.43
C VAL A 50 1.24 9.23 -3.85
N GLN A 51 0.89 9.41 -2.58
CA GLN A 51 1.01 10.69 -1.89
C GLN A 51 1.77 10.53 -0.58
N TYR A 52 2.53 11.58 -0.23
CA TYR A 52 3.26 11.66 1.02
C TYR A 52 2.60 12.68 1.94
N LEU A 53 2.30 12.24 3.17
CA LEU A 53 1.79 13.12 4.20
C LEU A 53 2.94 13.54 5.12
N ALA A 54 3.13 14.84 5.29
CA ALA A 54 4.15 15.41 6.16
C ALA A 54 3.57 16.54 7.03
N LEU A 55 4.30 16.90 8.09
CA LEU A 55 3.95 18.07 8.90
C LEU A 55 3.99 19.34 8.05
N LYS A 56 3.09 20.29 8.31
CA LYS A 56 2.96 21.55 7.58
C LYS A 56 4.27 22.33 7.45
N LYS A 57 5.18 22.24 8.42
CA LYS A 57 6.51 22.88 8.36
C LYS A 57 7.38 22.42 7.16
N TRP A 58 7.04 21.29 6.55
CA TRP A 58 7.72 20.74 5.38
C TRP A 58 7.02 21.10 4.06
N ALA A 59 5.90 21.82 4.09
CA ALA A 59 5.11 22.12 2.89
C ALA A 59 5.85 23.01 1.87
N THR A 60 6.87 23.76 2.30
CA THR A 60 7.68 24.61 1.42
C THR A 60 8.93 23.92 0.90
N VAL A 61 9.24 22.71 1.37
CA VAL A 61 10.39 21.94 0.87
C VAL A 61 9.99 21.32 -0.48
N PRO A 62 10.73 21.60 -1.56
CA PRO A 62 10.49 20.95 -2.84
C PRO A 62 10.59 19.43 -2.69
N PHE A 63 9.61 18.72 -3.24
CA PHE A 63 9.61 17.28 -3.22
C PHE A 63 10.79 16.75 -4.06
N SER A 64 11.66 15.96 -3.45
CA SER A 64 12.71 15.18 -4.10
C SER A 64 12.95 13.91 -3.29
N GLU A 65 13.50 12.86 -3.90
CA GLU A 65 13.72 11.58 -3.19
C GLU A 65 14.73 11.75 -2.04
N ASP A 66 15.74 12.59 -2.20
CA ASP A 66 16.76 12.93 -1.19
C ASP A 66 16.16 13.48 0.12
N VAL A 67 14.94 14.05 0.08
CA VAL A 67 14.27 14.51 1.31
C VAL A 67 13.92 13.36 2.25
N PHE A 68 14.05 12.10 1.82
CA PHE A 68 13.81 10.93 2.64
C PHE A 68 15.08 10.33 3.25
N ASP A 69 16.27 10.83 2.89
CA ASP A 69 17.54 10.27 3.34
C ASP A 69 17.67 10.31 4.88
N GLY A 70 17.96 9.15 5.44
CA GLY A 70 18.04 8.94 6.89
C GLY A 70 16.71 9.15 7.64
N LYS A 71 15.59 9.35 6.94
CA LYS A 71 14.26 9.51 7.55
C LYS A 71 13.52 8.18 7.61
N LYS A 72 12.61 8.08 8.59
CA LYS A 72 11.69 6.95 8.69
C LYS A 72 10.37 7.32 8.02
N ILE A 73 9.95 6.52 7.04
CA ILE A 73 8.65 6.66 6.38
C ILE A 73 7.70 5.62 6.97
N GLY A 74 6.56 6.09 7.48
CA GLY A 74 5.48 5.22 7.93
C GLY A 74 4.62 4.77 6.75
N ILE A 75 4.23 3.51 6.73
CA ILE A 75 3.32 2.94 5.73
C ILE A 75 2.27 2.05 6.39
N GLN A 76 1.17 1.83 5.69
CA GLN A 76 0.23 0.77 6.05
C GLN A 76 0.74 -0.58 5.51
N VAL A 77 1.08 -1.49 6.41
CA VAL A 77 1.57 -2.84 6.06
C VAL A 77 0.46 -3.65 5.37
N GLY A 78 0.85 -4.41 4.34
CA GLY A 78 -0.07 -5.16 3.49
C GLY A 78 -0.65 -4.35 2.32
N THR A 79 -0.22 -3.10 2.14
CA THR A 79 -0.53 -2.30 0.95
C THR A 79 0.64 -2.32 -0.04
N ILE A 80 0.44 -1.75 -1.22
CA ILE A 80 1.48 -1.65 -2.25
C ILE A 80 2.63 -0.68 -1.87
N PHE A 81 2.44 0.16 -0.85
CA PHE A 81 3.42 1.18 -0.48
C PHE A 81 4.75 0.59 0.03
N ASP A 82 4.72 -0.59 0.65
CA ASP A 82 5.95 -1.31 1.03
C ASP A 82 6.80 -1.64 -0.21
N ARG A 83 6.15 -2.11 -1.28
CA ARG A 83 6.83 -2.43 -2.55
C ARG A 83 7.31 -1.17 -3.25
N ILE A 84 6.50 -0.12 -3.30
CA ILE A 84 6.85 1.14 -3.97
C ILE A 84 8.11 1.73 -3.34
N LEU A 85 8.14 1.88 -2.01
CA LEU A 85 9.30 2.45 -1.32
C LEU A 85 10.56 1.59 -1.52
N LYS A 86 10.43 0.25 -1.43
CA LYS A 86 11.57 -0.64 -1.69
C LYS A 86 12.08 -0.58 -3.12
N THR A 87 11.19 -0.42 -4.10
CA THR A 87 11.56 -0.35 -5.51
C THR A 87 12.28 0.96 -5.81
N GLN A 88 11.78 2.10 -5.30
CA GLN A 88 12.46 3.38 -5.48
C GLN A 88 13.82 3.43 -4.77
N VAL A 89 13.91 2.91 -3.54
CA VAL A 89 15.20 2.77 -2.84
C VAL A 89 16.17 1.84 -3.60
N PHE A 90 15.68 0.77 -4.22
CA PHE A 90 16.52 -0.14 -5.01
C PHE A 90 17.06 0.50 -6.30
N LEU A 91 16.27 1.36 -6.95
CA LEU A 91 16.74 2.15 -8.10
C LEU A 91 17.86 3.13 -7.71
N MET A 92 17.85 3.67 -6.49
CA MET A 92 18.88 4.57 -5.96
C MET A 92 20.24 3.90 -5.75
N LEU A 93 20.30 2.59 -5.46
CA LEU A 93 21.56 1.85 -5.25
C LEU A 93 22.26 1.41 -6.56
N LYS A 94 21.65 1.69 -7.71
CA LYS A 94 22.13 1.29 -9.04
C LYS A 94 22.64 2.46 -9.91
N LEU A 95 22.56 3.69 -9.40
CA LEU A 95 23.15 4.90 -9.98
C LEU A 95 24.41 5.28 -9.20
#